data_AF-A0A382VXM8-F1
#
_entry.id   AF-A0A382VXM8-F1
#
_cell.length_a   1.000
_cell.length_b   1.000
_cell.length_c   1.000
_cell.angle_alpha   90.00
_cell.angle_beta   90.00
_cell.angle_gamma   90.00
#
_symmetry.space_group_name_H-M   'P 1'
#
loop_
_entity.id
_entity.type
_entity.pdbx_description
1 polymer ?
#
loop_
_entity_poly.entity_id
_entity_poly.type
_entity_poly.pdbx_seq_one_letter_code
_entity_poly.pdbx_strand_id
1 'polypeptide(L)'
;MAEAKKSKEKTMDIVAKLRGWIGGITELGLSIIALGVVLQIIFGTNVIFMPIDILGNVISFVKVLGAEGLVGLVALWILWGIYSKK
;
A
#
# COMPACT_ATOMS: atom_id res chain seq x y z
N MET A 1 -33.78 20.51 9.53
CA MET A 1 -33.55 19.16 8.96
C MET A 1 -32.88 19.18 7.56
N ALA A 2 -33.04 20.24 6.76
CA ALA A 2 -32.36 20.37 5.44
C ALA A 2 -30.84 20.60 5.54
N GLU A 3 -30.38 21.36 6.54
CA GLU A 3 -28.95 21.71 6.70
C GLU A 3 -28.07 20.51 7.10
N ALA A 4 -28.61 19.57 7.90
CA ALA A 4 -27.91 18.34 8.28
C ALA A 4 -27.69 17.38 7.10
N LYS A 5 -28.61 17.35 6.13
CA LYS A 5 -28.48 16.52 4.92
C LYS A 5 -27.40 17.06 3.99
N LYS A 6 -27.37 18.38 3.78
CA LYS A 6 -26.35 19.08 2.96
C LYS A 6 -24.94 18.94 3.53
N SER A 7 -24.79 18.96 4.86
CA SER A 7 -23.50 18.75 5.53
C SER A 7 -22.99 17.30 5.35
N LYS A 8 -23.88 16.30 5.47
CA LYS A 8 -23.53 14.90 5.20
C LYS A 8 -23.14 14.67 3.74
N GLU A 9 -23.88 15.21 2.79
CA GLU A 9 -23.60 15.10 1.36
C GLU A 9 -22.21 15.68 1.02
N LYS A 10 -21.92 16.89 1.48
CA LYS A 10 -20.60 17.53 1.29
C LYS A 10 -19.47 16.71 1.93
N THR A 11 -19.70 16.11 3.09
CA THR A 11 -18.71 15.24 3.76
C THR A 11 -18.45 13.96 2.94
N MET A 12 -19.50 13.33 2.41
CA MET A 12 -19.37 12.13 1.58
C MET A 12 -18.62 12.42 0.27
N ASP A 13 -18.86 13.57 -0.36
CA ASP A 13 -18.13 13.99 -1.56
C ASP A 13 -16.64 14.20 -1.30
N ILE A 14 -16.30 14.81 -0.15
CA ILE A 14 -14.89 15.02 0.24
C ILE A 14 -14.22 13.67 0.49
N VAL A 15 -14.88 12.74 1.20
CA VAL A 15 -14.34 11.39 1.44
C VAL A 15 -14.16 10.63 0.13
N ALA A 16 -15.10 10.73 -0.80
CA ALA A 16 -15.00 10.09 -2.11
C ALA A 16 -13.82 10.64 -2.93
N LYS A 17 -13.65 11.97 -2.94
CA LYS A 17 -12.50 12.63 -3.60
C LYS A 17 -11.19 12.19 -2.96
N LEU A 18 -11.06 12.24 -1.64
CA LEU A 18 -9.85 11.81 -0.93
C LEU A 18 -9.51 10.35 -1.21
N ARG A 19 -10.51 9.45 -1.21
CA ARG A 19 -10.31 8.04 -1.56
C ARG A 19 -9.79 7.89 -3.00
N GLY A 20 -10.29 8.69 -3.94
CA GLY A 20 -9.77 8.72 -5.32
C GLY A 20 -8.31 9.16 -5.40
N TRP A 21 -7.94 10.23 -4.70
CA TRP A 21 -6.57 10.73 -4.65
C TRP A 21 -5.60 9.73 -4.00
N ILE A 22 -5.98 9.14 -2.87
CA ILE A 22 -5.18 8.11 -2.19
C ILE A 22 -4.98 6.90 -3.11
N GLY A 23 -6.04 6.47 -3.81
CA GLY A 23 -5.95 5.38 -4.79
C GLY A 23 -4.91 5.69 -5.88
N GLY A 24 -5.02 6.84 -6.54
CA GLY A 24 -4.10 7.23 -7.60
C GLY A 24 -2.64 7.37 -7.12
N ILE A 25 -2.41 7.95 -5.94
CA ILE A 25 -1.06 8.05 -5.36
C ILE A 25 -0.52 6.67 -4.98
N THR A 26 -1.38 5.76 -4.49
CA THR A 26 -0.97 4.39 -4.13
C THR A 26 -0.56 3.61 -5.37
N GLU A 27 -1.31 3.70 -6.47
CA GLU A 27 -0.95 3.07 -7.75
C GLU A 27 0.38 3.60 -8.29
N LEU A 28 0.58 4.92 -8.27
CA LEU A 28 1.84 5.54 -8.67
C LEU A 28 2.99 5.09 -7.75
N GLY A 29 2.80 5.12 -6.43
CA GLY A 29 3.80 4.64 -5.47
C GLY A 29 4.17 3.17 -5.70
N LEU A 30 3.18 2.32 -5.96
CA LEU A 30 3.40 0.90 -6.24
C LEU A 30 4.22 0.69 -7.52
N SER A 31 3.96 1.48 -8.56
CA SER A 31 4.74 1.43 -9.81
C SER A 31 6.20 1.84 -9.60
N ILE A 32 6.46 2.84 -8.75
CA ILE A 32 7.81 3.30 -8.41
C ILE A 32 8.54 2.24 -7.56
N ILE A 33 7.86 1.63 -6.59
CA ILE A 33 8.40 0.53 -5.78
C ILE A 33 8.79 -0.65 -6.68
N ALA A 34 7.90 -1.05 -7.59
CA ALA A 34 8.15 -2.15 -8.51
C ALA A 34 9.38 -1.88 -9.39
N LEU A 35 9.52 -0.66 -9.92
CA LEU A 35 10.70 -0.25 -10.67
C LEU A 35 11.97 -0.33 -9.82
N GLY A 36 11.92 0.18 -8.58
CA GLY A 36 13.06 0.13 -7.65
C GLY A 36 13.51 -1.29 -7.31
N VAL A 37 12.56 -2.21 -7.11
CA VAL A 37 12.85 -3.63 -6.90
C VAL A 37 13.60 -4.23 -8.10
N VAL A 38 13.12 -3.99 -9.32
CA VAL A 38 13.78 -4.50 -10.54
C VAL A 38 15.20 -3.97 -10.67
N LEU A 39 15.39 -2.67 -10.44
CA LEU A 39 16.71 -2.04 -10.53
C LEU A 39 17.69 -2.58 -9.48
N GLN A 40 17.23 -2.77 -8.23
CA GLN A 40 18.08 -3.32 -7.18
C GLN A 40 18.44 -4.79 -7.37
N ILE A 41 17.60 -5.56 -8.08
CA ILE A 41 17.94 -6.94 -8.48
C ILE A 41 19.09 -6.93 -9.51
N ILE A 42 19.06 -6.00 -10.47
CA ILE A 42 20.06 -5.94 -11.56
C ILE A 42 21.38 -5.32 -11.08
N PHE A 43 21.30 -4.21 -10.35
CA PHE A 43 22.46 -3.39 -9.99
C PHE A 43 22.89 -3.53 -8.52
N GLY A 44 22.13 -4.26 -7.71
CA GLY A 44 22.36 -4.36 -6.26
C GLY A 44 21.86 -3.13 -5.49
N THR A 45 22.30 -3.01 -4.24
CA THR A 45 21.87 -1.94 -3.31
C THR A 45 22.46 -0.56 -3.62
N ASN A 46 23.48 -0.46 -4.46
CA ASN A 46 24.22 0.78 -4.74
C ASN A 46 23.70 1.52 -5.99
N VAL A 47 22.39 1.73 -6.09
CA VAL A 47 21.79 2.49 -7.18
C VAL A 47 21.89 3.99 -6.87
N ILE A 48 22.70 4.74 -7.64
CA ILE A 48 23.05 6.15 -7.36
C ILE A 48 21.83 7.08 -7.24
N PHE A 49 20.75 6.80 -7.96
CA PHE A 49 19.51 7.60 -7.94
C PHE A 49 18.46 7.11 -6.93
N MET A 50 18.79 6.10 -6.11
CA MET A 50 17.89 5.51 -5.14
C MET A 50 18.64 5.19 -3.83
N PRO A 51 18.70 6.13 -2.87
CA PRO A 51 19.44 5.95 -1.61
C PRO A 51 18.74 5.03 -0.59
N ILE A 52 17.65 4.38 -0.99
CA ILE A 52 16.81 3.54 -0.11
C ILE A 52 16.82 2.11 -0.64
N ASP A 53 17.06 1.12 0.23
CA ASP A 53 17.01 -0.31 -0.11
C ASP A 53 15.56 -0.83 -0.07
N ILE A 54 14.89 -0.83 -1.23
CA ILE A 54 13.49 -1.23 -1.35
C ILE A 54 13.37 -2.75 -1.33
N LEU A 55 14.26 -3.44 -2.05
CA LEU A 55 14.30 -4.90 -2.11
C LEU A 55 14.61 -5.49 -0.73
N GLY A 56 15.59 -4.94 -0.01
CA GLY A 56 15.92 -5.35 1.35
C GLY A 56 14.74 -5.17 2.31
N ASN A 57 14.00 -4.06 2.21
CA ASN A 57 12.79 -3.82 3.01
C ASN A 57 11.71 -4.87 2.72
N VAL A 58 11.48 -5.21 1.45
CA VAL A 58 10.50 -6.26 1.06
C VAL A 58 10.94 -7.63 1.59
N ILE A 59 12.21 -8.00 1.43
CA ILE A 59 12.75 -9.27 1.92
C ILE A 59 12.63 -9.36 3.44
N SER A 60 12.95 -8.28 4.16
CA SER A 60 12.81 -8.19 5.62
C SER A 60 11.36 -8.42 6.06
N PHE A 61 10.40 -7.78 5.39
CA PHE A 61 8.99 -7.97 5.66
C PHE A 61 8.54 -9.42 5.44
N VAL A 62 8.93 -10.02 4.31
CA VAL A 62 8.62 -11.44 4.02
C VAL A 62 9.23 -12.38 5.05
N LYS A 63 10.45 -12.11 5.52
CA LYS A 63 11.08 -12.90 6.59
C LYS A 63 10.29 -12.84 7.90
N VAL A 64 9.78 -11.67 8.28
CA VAL A 64 8.92 -11.53 9.47
C VAL A 64 7.64 -12.35 9.30
N LEU A 65 7.00 -12.29 8.13
CA LEU A 65 5.82 -13.11 7.84
C LEU A 65 6.12 -14.62 7.88
N GLY A 66 7.29 -15.03 7.39
CA GLY A 66 7.73 -16.42 7.42
C GLY A 66 8.11 -16.93 8.81
N ALA A 67 8.64 -16.05 9.68
CA ALA A 67 8.99 -16.39 11.07
C ALA A 67 7.75 -16.67 11.92
N GLU A 68 6.66 -15.94 11.68
CA GLU A 68 5.35 -16.16 12.31
C GLU A 68 4.56 -17.32 11.64
N GLY A 69 5.04 -17.82 10.49
CA GLY A 69 4.51 -18.98 9.75
C GLY A 69 3.00 -18.94 9.54
N LEU A 70 2.28 -19.72 10.36
CA LEU A 70 0.81 -19.83 10.33
C LEU A 70 0.10 -18.52 10.70
N VAL A 71 0.64 -17.76 11.68
CA VAL A 71 0.02 -16.52 12.14
C VAL A 71 0.11 -15.44 11.06
N GLY A 72 1.22 -15.39 10.32
CA GLY A 72 1.40 -14.49 9.17
C GLY A 72 0.39 -14.75 8.05
N LEU A 73 0.14 -16.02 7.70
CA LEU A 73 -0.86 -16.40 6.69
C LEU A 73 -2.29 -16.08 7.13
N VAL A 74 -2.63 -16.32 8.39
CA VAL A 74 -3.95 -15.97 8.94
C VAL A 74 -4.16 -14.46 8.91
N ALA A 75 -3.15 -13.67 9.27
CA ALA A 75 -3.23 -12.20 9.20
C ALA A 75 -3.47 -11.72 7.75
N LEU A 76 -2.75 -12.27 6.77
CA LEU A 76 -2.99 -11.96 5.35
C LEU A 76 -4.40 -12.32 4.90
N TRP A 77 -4.92 -13.47 5.34
CA TRP A 77 -6.26 -13.92 4.99
C TRP A 77 -7.35 -12.99 5.54
N ILE A 78 -7.20 -12.53 6.78
CA ILE A 78 -8.10 -11.54 7.40
C ILE A 78 -8.05 -10.22 6.65
N LEU A 79 -6.85 -9.70 6.36
CA LEU A 79 -6.68 -8.45 5.61
C LEU A 79 -7.30 -8.53 4.21
N TRP A 80 -7.07 -9.65 3.52
CA TRP A 80 -7.65 -9.91 2.20
C TRP A 80 -9.18 -10.03 2.26
N GLY A 81 -9.73 -10.65 3.32
CA GLY A 81 -11.17 -10.74 3.54
C GLY A 81 -11.84 -9.39 3.78
N ILE A 82 -11.17 -8.47 4.47
CA ILE A 82 -11.64 -7.09 4.65
C ILE A 82 -11.57 -6.31 3.33
N TYR A 83 -10.45 -6.45 2.61
CA TYR A 83 -10.25 -5.75 1.34
C TYR A 83 -11.23 -6.22 0.25
N SER A 84 -11.51 -7.51 0.16
CA SER A 84 -12.39 -8.11 -0.86
C SER A 84 -13.88 -7.87 -0.61
N LYS A 85 -14.26 -7.32 0.55
CA LYS A 85 -15.64 -6.86 0.85
C LYS A 85 -15.93 -5.43 0.35
N LYS A 86 -15.01 -4.82 -0.41
CA LYS A 86 -15.25 -3.55 -1.12
C LYS A 86 -16.13 -3.72 -2.35
#